data_AF-A0A8T1DDI0-F1
#
_entry.id   AF-A0A8T1DDI0-F1
#
_cell.length_a   1.000
_cell.length_b   1.000
_cell.length_c   1.000
_cell.angle_alpha   90.00
_cell.angle_beta   90.00
_cell.angle_gamma   90.00
#
_symmetry.space_group_name_H-M   'P 1'
#
loop_
_entity.id
_entity.type
_entity.pdbx_description
1 polymer ?
#
loop_
_entity_poly.entity_id
_entity_poly.type
_entity_poly.pdbx_seq_one_letter_code
_entity_poly.pdbx_strand_id
1 'polypeptide(L)'
;MSPSSADSIALDGSSSDLSRQFYYRAKANDSVAQVRLNSVPDTVLSRLDDLKLDWSKLPGLAQLALLWDSGFAINSKYDAVQTWTLGDHDMATLALTLDEYEAAGCLPKNCTEPDDTIMYESRYCNGAQMNNAAKCVVQDFDDGGSYHAAMWGIGGNSESAPTLRMVKHEWDQAGNSYEIMVLHTVTSDNEPGWDGCPTSNMNGGYGSLVFPCRTTANITAENKEQMKDVTGSPWVSEWLVADYKDTARADSSGFNKLLLVPIILGALVILSLIGLVFYCKKKRQQRSLTEYEESSTGETPTILHDGLVQLS
;
A
#
# COMPACT_ATOMS: atom_id res chain seq x y z
N MET A 1 3.42 33.79 -20.36
CA MET A 1 2.60 33.60 -19.14
C MET A 1 3.36 32.61 -18.28
N SER A 2 3.94 33.08 -17.19
CA SER A 2 4.62 32.24 -16.20
C SER A 2 3.62 31.24 -15.62
N PRO A 3 4.03 30.02 -15.22
CA PRO A 3 3.13 29.10 -14.54
C PRO A 3 2.68 29.79 -13.24
N SER A 4 1.37 30.02 -13.12
CA SER A 4 0.76 30.43 -11.86
C SER A 4 1.02 29.36 -10.80
N SER A 5 1.22 29.77 -9.54
CA SER A 5 1.49 28.93 -8.38
C SER A 5 0.82 27.57 -8.48
N ALA A 6 1.60 26.48 -8.40
CA ALA A 6 1.03 25.15 -8.31
C ALA A 6 0.12 25.11 -7.07
N ASP A 7 -1.15 24.70 -7.26
CA ASP A 7 -2.15 24.60 -6.19
C ASP A 7 -1.54 23.88 -4.97
N SER A 8 -1.87 24.33 -3.76
CA SER A 8 -1.37 23.75 -2.50
C SER A 8 -2.49 23.78 -1.47
N ILE A 9 -2.45 22.85 -0.52
CA ILE A 9 -3.27 23.00 0.68
C ILE A 9 -2.77 24.19 1.50
N ALA A 10 -3.63 24.73 2.36
CA ALA A 10 -3.21 25.68 3.38
C ALA A 10 -2.34 24.95 4.42
N LEU A 11 -1.15 25.50 4.69
CA LEU A 11 -0.20 24.97 5.67
C LEU A 11 -0.30 25.69 7.02
N ASP A 12 -1.38 26.43 7.26
CA ASP A 12 -1.66 27.19 8.49
C ASP A 12 -2.35 26.36 9.60
N GLY A 13 -2.41 25.04 9.41
CA GLY A 13 -3.07 24.11 10.33
C GLY A 13 -4.58 23.94 10.11
N SER A 14 -5.20 24.71 9.20
CA SER A 14 -6.61 24.54 8.84
C SER A 14 -6.87 23.28 7.99
N SER A 15 -5.81 22.70 7.42
CA SER A 15 -5.87 21.46 6.66
C SER A 15 -4.77 20.48 7.07
N SER A 16 -5.12 19.20 7.04
CA SER A 16 -4.20 18.07 7.00
C SER A 16 -4.52 17.16 5.81
N ASP A 17 -5.13 17.67 4.73
CA ASP A 17 -5.41 16.89 3.51
C ASP A 17 -4.11 16.65 2.72
N LEU A 18 -3.20 15.87 3.30
CA LEU A 18 -1.91 15.56 2.68
C LEU A 18 -2.09 14.80 1.36
N SER A 19 -3.17 14.03 1.23
CA SER A 19 -3.56 13.38 -0.03
C SER A 19 -3.76 14.40 -1.14
N ARG A 20 -4.44 15.52 -0.85
CA ARG A 20 -4.56 16.64 -1.78
C ARG A 20 -3.22 17.29 -2.10
N GLN A 21 -2.36 17.47 -1.09
CA GLN A 21 -1.02 18.00 -1.34
C GLN A 21 -0.22 17.09 -2.29
N PHE A 22 -0.23 15.78 -2.08
CA PHE A 22 0.40 14.81 -2.98
C PHE A 22 -0.19 14.83 -4.38
N TYR A 23 -1.51 14.99 -4.51
CA TYR A 23 -2.18 15.19 -5.80
C TYR A 23 -1.63 16.43 -6.51
N TYR A 24 -1.54 17.58 -5.82
CA TYR A 24 -1.04 18.80 -6.43
C TYR A 24 0.41 18.68 -6.87
N ARG A 25 1.27 18.09 -6.04
CA ARG A 25 2.67 17.82 -6.40
C ARG A 25 2.75 16.89 -7.62
N ALA A 26 1.92 15.85 -7.68
CA ALA A 26 1.86 14.97 -8.86
C ALA A 26 1.42 15.72 -10.13
N LYS A 27 0.45 16.64 -10.03
CA LYS A 27 0.04 17.50 -11.16
C LYS A 27 1.09 18.53 -11.55
N ALA A 28 1.97 18.92 -10.63
CA ALA A 28 3.16 19.71 -10.92
C ALA A 28 4.30 18.89 -11.59
N ASN A 29 4.09 17.58 -11.81
CA ASN A 29 5.09 16.61 -12.28
C ASN A 29 6.24 16.36 -11.30
N ASP A 30 6.02 16.59 -10.01
CA ASP A 30 6.96 16.16 -8.98
C ASP A 30 6.97 14.64 -8.88
N SER A 31 8.07 14.12 -8.34
CA SER A 31 8.21 12.70 -8.08
C SER A 31 8.97 12.48 -6.79
N VAL A 32 8.57 11.43 -6.07
CA VAL A 32 9.28 10.92 -4.89
C VAL A 32 9.52 9.43 -5.08
N ALA A 33 10.47 8.88 -4.34
CA ALA A 33 10.69 7.46 -4.31
C ALA A 33 9.41 6.71 -3.89
N GLN A 34 9.22 5.50 -4.43
CA GLN A 34 8.15 4.63 -3.97
C GLN A 34 8.31 4.35 -2.47
N VAL A 35 7.18 4.27 -1.78
CA VAL A 35 7.08 4.12 -0.34
C VAL A 35 7.60 2.74 0.06
N ARG A 36 8.58 2.73 0.95
CA ARG A 36 9.08 1.51 1.58
C ARG A 36 8.24 1.21 2.82
N LEU A 37 7.56 0.08 2.82
CA LEU A 37 6.86 -0.49 3.97
C LEU A 37 7.32 -1.93 4.20
N ASN A 38 7.37 -2.36 5.45
CA ASN A 38 7.56 -3.77 5.78
C ASN A 38 6.35 -4.62 5.33
N SER A 39 5.15 -4.06 5.47
CA SER A 39 3.91 -4.62 4.93
C SER A 39 2.95 -3.49 4.55
N VAL A 40 2.27 -3.63 3.41
CA VAL A 40 1.17 -2.75 3.03
C VAL A 40 -0.08 -3.15 3.84
N PRO A 41 -0.82 -2.21 4.46
CA PRO A 41 -2.03 -2.54 5.22
C PRO A 41 -3.11 -3.22 4.36
N ASP A 42 -3.83 -4.19 4.94
CA ASP A 42 -4.91 -4.91 4.25
C ASP A 42 -6.04 -3.98 3.78
N THR A 43 -6.34 -2.92 4.53
CA THR A 43 -7.31 -1.88 4.13
C THR A 43 -6.88 -1.19 2.83
N VAL A 44 -5.59 -0.90 2.68
CA VAL A 44 -5.03 -0.26 1.47
C VAL A 44 -5.06 -1.24 0.29
N LEU A 45 -4.66 -2.49 0.53
CA LEU A 45 -4.69 -3.54 -0.49
C LEU A 45 -6.11 -3.83 -0.97
N SER A 46 -7.08 -3.97 -0.06
CA SER A 46 -8.48 -4.21 -0.40
C SER A 46 -9.06 -3.09 -1.27
N ARG A 47 -8.72 -1.84 -0.94
CA ARG A 47 -9.14 -0.68 -1.73
C ARG A 47 -8.51 -0.70 -3.13
N LEU A 48 -7.23 -1.06 -3.25
CA LEU A 48 -6.59 -1.22 -4.56
C LEU A 48 -7.18 -2.37 -5.38
N ASP A 49 -7.54 -3.47 -4.74
CA ASP A 49 -8.19 -4.62 -5.38
C ASP A 49 -9.54 -4.23 -5.99
N ASP A 50 -10.32 -3.40 -5.31
CA ASP A 50 -11.58 -2.85 -5.84
C ASP A 50 -11.33 -1.98 -7.08
N LEU A 51 -10.25 -1.18 -7.06
CA LEU A 51 -9.82 -0.33 -8.18
C LEU A 51 -9.08 -1.09 -9.29
N LYS A 52 -8.72 -2.36 -9.08
CA LYS A 52 -7.88 -3.19 -9.96
C LYS A 52 -6.49 -2.58 -10.21
N LEU A 53 -5.90 -2.00 -9.17
CA LEU A 53 -4.58 -1.39 -9.19
C LEU A 53 -3.59 -2.20 -8.33
N ASP A 54 -2.30 -2.07 -8.62
CA ASP A 54 -1.20 -2.73 -7.91
C ASP A 54 -0.37 -1.69 -7.16
N TRP A 55 -0.21 -1.88 -5.85
CA TRP A 55 0.60 -1.00 -4.99
C TRP A 55 2.00 -0.78 -5.56
N SER A 56 2.69 -1.84 -5.98
CA SER A 56 4.09 -1.80 -6.43
C SER A 56 4.29 -1.04 -7.74
N LYS A 57 3.21 -0.80 -8.50
CA LYS A 57 3.25 -0.09 -9.78
C LYS A 57 2.80 1.37 -9.66
N LEU A 58 2.24 1.78 -8.51
CA LEU A 58 1.88 3.17 -8.26
C LEU A 58 3.13 4.02 -7.99
N PRO A 59 3.19 5.27 -8.48
CA PRO A 59 4.27 6.20 -8.12
C PRO A 59 4.19 6.58 -6.64
N GLY A 60 5.31 7.02 -6.06
CA GLY A 60 5.43 7.29 -4.63
C GLY A 60 4.40 8.30 -4.09
N LEU A 61 4.10 9.37 -4.84
CA LEU A 61 3.08 10.36 -4.44
C LEU A 61 1.68 9.74 -4.34
N ALA A 62 1.33 8.85 -5.27
CA ALA A 62 0.05 8.15 -5.26
C ALA A 62 -0.03 7.13 -4.11
N GLN A 63 1.08 6.45 -3.80
CA GLN A 63 1.19 5.55 -2.65
C GLN A 63 1.01 6.31 -1.33
N LEU A 64 1.68 7.45 -1.16
CA LEU A 64 1.54 8.28 0.04
C LEU A 64 0.12 8.84 0.18
N ALA A 65 -0.48 9.34 -0.90
CA ALA A 65 -1.85 9.83 -0.87
C ALA A 65 -2.85 8.73 -0.47
N LEU A 66 -2.72 7.55 -1.04
CA LEU A 66 -3.58 6.43 -0.70
C LEU A 66 -3.38 5.99 0.76
N LEU A 67 -2.14 5.99 1.25
CA LEU A 67 -1.82 5.60 2.62
C LEU A 67 -2.45 6.56 3.63
N TRP A 68 -2.24 7.88 3.46
CA TRP A 68 -2.81 8.90 4.32
C TRP A 68 -4.34 8.90 4.26
N ASP A 69 -4.92 8.87 3.05
CA ASP A 69 -6.37 8.85 2.87
C ASP A 69 -7.02 7.58 3.45
N SER A 70 -6.25 6.50 3.61
CA SER A 70 -6.73 5.27 4.24
C SER A 70 -6.45 5.20 5.76
N GLY A 71 -5.96 6.29 6.36
CA GLY A 71 -5.74 6.38 7.80
C GLY A 71 -4.42 5.78 8.26
N PHE A 72 -3.34 5.91 7.49
CA PHE A 72 -2.03 5.38 7.88
C PHE A 72 -0.92 6.41 7.73
N ALA A 73 0.03 6.34 8.65
CA ALA A 73 1.33 7.01 8.59
C ALA A 73 2.45 5.97 8.71
N ILE A 74 3.71 6.40 8.70
CA ILE A 74 4.88 5.51 8.63
C ILE A 74 5.82 5.81 9.80
N ASN A 75 6.13 4.80 10.62
CA ASN A 75 7.11 4.95 11.71
C ASN A 75 8.56 4.83 11.22
N SER A 76 9.53 5.05 12.11
CA SER A 76 10.97 4.95 11.79
C SER A 76 11.43 3.55 11.36
N LYS A 77 10.66 2.52 11.68
CA LYS A 77 10.92 1.11 11.34
C LYS A 77 10.29 0.69 10.00
N TYR A 78 9.66 1.61 9.27
CA TYR A 78 8.94 1.37 8.02
C TYR A 78 7.66 0.54 8.18
N ASP A 79 7.06 0.55 9.36
CA ASP A 79 5.72 -0.01 9.57
C ASP A 79 4.67 1.07 9.28
N ALA A 80 3.60 0.66 8.59
CA ALA A 80 2.41 1.49 8.47
C ALA A 80 1.63 1.42 9.79
N VAL A 81 1.48 2.58 10.44
CA VAL A 81 0.79 2.70 11.73
C VAL A 81 -0.60 3.28 11.53
N GLN A 82 -1.61 2.61 12.10
CA GLN A 82 -3.00 3.01 11.95
C GLN A 82 -3.26 4.33 12.68
N THR A 83 -3.98 5.23 12.02
CA THR A 83 -4.51 6.47 12.54
C THR A 83 -6.04 6.40 12.53
N TRP A 84 -6.65 6.84 13.61
CA TRP A 84 -8.08 7.01 13.78
C TRP A 84 -8.38 8.50 13.99
N THR A 85 -9.56 8.93 13.56
CA THR A 85 -10.03 10.30 13.82
C THR A 85 -10.83 10.33 15.11
N LEU A 86 -10.97 11.51 15.71
CA LEU A 86 -11.79 11.72 16.90
C LEU A 86 -12.96 12.64 16.60
N GLY A 87 -14.13 12.31 17.15
CA GLY A 87 -15.32 13.15 17.02
C GLY A 87 -15.69 13.33 15.55
N ASP A 88 -15.96 14.56 15.12
CA ASP A 88 -16.39 14.86 13.75
C ASP A 88 -15.23 15.23 12.81
N HIS A 89 -13.99 14.93 13.20
CA HIS A 89 -12.82 15.12 12.36
C HIS A 89 -12.65 13.97 11.35
N ASP A 90 -11.96 14.31 10.26
CA ASP A 90 -11.50 13.41 9.21
C ASP A 90 -9.99 13.61 9.00
N MET A 91 -9.40 12.84 8.07
CA MET A 91 -7.96 12.95 7.78
C MET A 91 -7.54 14.33 7.27
N ALA A 92 -8.48 15.15 6.78
CA ALA A 92 -8.22 16.48 6.24
C ALA A 92 -8.26 17.59 7.30
N THR A 93 -8.67 17.28 8.53
CA THR A 93 -8.94 18.27 9.59
C THR A 93 -8.23 17.95 10.92
N LEU A 94 -7.17 17.13 10.89
CA LEU A 94 -6.41 16.68 12.06
C LEU A 94 -5.37 17.68 12.55
N ALA A 95 -4.85 18.53 11.66
CA ALA A 95 -3.89 19.57 12.04
C ALA A 95 -4.52 20.58 13.00
N LEU A 96 -3.67 21.25 13.79
CA LEU A 96 -4.08 22.29 14.72
C LEU A 96 -3.72 23.64 14.13
N THR A 97 -4.71 24.52 14.04
CA THR A 97 -4.49 25.95 13.78
C THR A 97 -3.76 26.59 14.95
N LEU A 98 -3.19 27.79 14.72
CA LEU A 98 -2.61 28.61 15.80
C LEU A 98 -3.62 28.85 16.94
N ASP A 99 -4.86 29.23 16.61
CA ASP A 99 -5.92 29.50 17.59
C ASP A 99 -6.24 28.27 18.44
N GLU A 100 -6.31 27.07 17.85
CA GLU A 100 -6.56 25.83 18.58
C GLU A 100 -5.38 25.45 19.48
N TYR A 101 -4.15 25.67 19.01
CA TYR A 101 -2.94 25.43 19.80
C TYR A 101 -2.88 26.36 21.02
N GLU A 102 -3.16 27.65 20.83
CA GLU A 102 -3.23 28.63 21.92
C GLU A 102 -4.41 28.38 22.86
N ALA A 103 -5.56 27.94 22.34
CA ALA A 103 -6.73 27.58 23.14
C ALA A 103 -6.48 26.37 24.07
N ALA A 104 -5.56 25.47 23.68
CA ALA A 104 -5.07 24.39 24.55
C ALA A 104 -4.14 24.90 25.67
N GLY A 105 -3.84 26.20 25.70
CA GLY A 105 -2.93 26.86 26.63
C GLY A 105 -1.46 26.69 26.24
N CYS A 106 -1.18 26.36 24.99
CA CYS A 106 0.18 26.23 24.48
C CYS A 106 0.68 27.56 23.92
N LEU A 107 1.99 27.78 23.94
CA LEU A 107 2.63 28.98 23.43
C LEU A 107 3.43 28.66 22.17
N PRO A 108 3.18 29.36 21.05
CA PRO A 108 3.94 29.20 19.83
C PRO A 108 5.29 29.95 19.90
N LYS A 109 6.20 29.59 19.01
CA LYS A 109 7.39 30.36 18.64
C LYS A 109 7.18 30.92 17.24
N ASN A 110 7.41 32.22 17.09
CA ASN A 110 7.42 32.83 15.76
C ASN A 110 8.76 32.53 15.08
N CYS A 111 8.67 32.04 13.86
CA CYS A 111 9.79 31.88 12.94
C CYS A 111 9.45 32.60 11.62
N THR A 112 10.44 32.82 10.77
CA THR A 112 10.26 33.52 9.50
C THR A 112 10.73 32.61 8.37
N GLU A 113 9.86 32.40 7.39
CA GLU A 113 10.17 31.62 6.20
C GLU A 113 11.07 32.42 5.24
N PRO A 114 11.70 31.75 4.25
CA PRO A 114 12.56 32.44 3.28
C PRO A 114 11.85 33.50 2.43
N ASP A 115 10.52 33.49 2.35
CA ASP A 115 9.68 34.44 1.63
C ASP A 115 9.12 35.57 2.53
N ASP A 116 9.67 35.72 3.74
CA ASP A 116 9.25 36.64 4.79
C ASP A 116 7.88 36.36 5.43
N THR A 117 7.22 35.25 5.09
CA THR A 117 5.99 34.80 5.76
C THR A 117 6.29 34.35 7.19
N ILE A 118 5.38 34.64 8.13
CA ILE A 118 5.49 34.14 9.50
C ILE A 118 5.02 32.69 9.53
N MET A 119 5.87 31.81 10.08
CA MET A 119 5.51 30.46 10.46
C MET A 119 5.54 30.32 11.99
N TYR A 120 4.97 29.23 12.50
CA TYR A 120 4.94 29.00 13.94
C TYR A 120 5.40 27.59 14.29
N GLU A 121 6.22 27.50 15.32
CA GLU A 121 6.76 26.25 15.84
C GLU A 121 6.38 26.06 17.31
N SER A 122 6.37 24.82 17.78
CA SER A 122 6.11 24.50 19.19
C SER A 122 7.15 25.12 20.13
N ARG A 123 6.70 25.77 21.21
CA ARG A 123 7.56 26.30 22.28
C ARG A 123 7.19 25.77 23.65
N TYR A 124 6.04 26.17 24.21
CA TYR A 124 5.63 25.69 25.53
C TYR A 124 4.27 25.02 25.45
N CYS A 125 4.26 23.69 25.54
CA CYS A 125 3.06 22.87 25.56
C CYS A 125 3.39 21.58 26.29
N ASN A 126 2.72 21.30 27.41
CA ASN A 126 2.93 20.02 28.09
C ASN A 126 2.10 18.90 27.43
N GLY A 127 2.41 17.65 27.77
CA GLY A 127 1.78 16.51 27.13
C GLY A 127 0.28 16.39 27.41
N ALA A 128 -0.21 16.90 28.54
CA ALA A 128 -1.65 16.92 28.82
C ALA A 128 -2.39 17.92 27.93
N GLN A 129 -1.83 19.13 27.75
CA GLN A 129 -2.40 20.15 26.86
C GLN A 129 -2.42 19.66 25.41
N MET A 130 -1.32 19.06 24.96
CA MET A 130 -1.19 18.58 23.59
C MET A 130 -2.09 17.38 23.32
N ASN A 131 -2.20 16.44 24.26
CA ASN A 131 -3.19 15.36 24.18
C ASN A 131 -4.62 15.90 24.20
N ASN A 132 -4.92 16.96 24.96
CA ASN A 132 -6.25 17.57 24.95
C ASN A 132 -6.59 18.18 23.59
N ALA A 133 -5.62 18.82 22.93
CA ALA A 133 -5.80 19.44 21.62
C ALA A 133 -5.87 18.43 20.45
N ALA A 134 -5.22 17.27 20.59
CA ALA A 134 -5.10 16.28 19.52
C ALA A 134 -6.47 15.77 19.00
N LYS A 135 -6.61 15.75 17.67
CA LYS A 135 -7.85 15.40 16.94
C LYS A 135 -7.85 13.98 16.36
N CYS A 136 -6.81 13.21 16.66
CA CYS A 136 -6.59 11.86 16.17
C CYS A 136 -6.02 10.95 17.26
N VAL A 137 -6.11 9.65 17.02
CA VAL A 137 -5.46 8.59 17.79
C VAL A 137 -4.59 7.78 16.84
N VAL A 138 -3.42 7.34 17.28
CA VAL A 138 -2.50 6.52 16.50
C VAL A 138 -2.17 5.27 17.28
N GLN A 139 -2.04 4.16 16.55
CA GLN A 139 -1.67 2.87 17.08
C GLN A 139 -0.34 2.98 17.82
N ASP A 140 -0.25 2.45 19.03
CA ASP A 140 0.99 2.44 19.78
C ASP A 140 2.05 1.56 19.08
N PHE A 141 3.29 2.05 19.07
CA PHE A 141 4.45 1.36 18.51
C PHE A 141 5.70 1.72 19.30
N ASP A 142 6.75 0.92 19.15
CA ASP A 142 8.06 1.22 19.70
C ASP A 142 8.91 1.96 18.67
N ASP A 143 9.33 3.19 18.98
CA ASP A 143 10.16 4.04 18.10
C ASP A 143 11.67 3.94 18.42
N GLY A 144 12.07 3.08 19.36
CA GLY A 144 13.48 2.74 19.60
C GLY A 144 14.36 3.88 20.13
N GLY A 145 13.80 5.03 20.51
CA GLY A 145 14.52 6.16 21.12
C GLY A 145 13.68 7.40 21.36
N SER A 146 14.22 8.35 22.14
CA SER A 146 13.62 9.67 22.35
C SER A 146 14.05 10.60 21.22
N TYR A 147 13.09 11.25 20.57
CA TYR A 147 13.32 12.20 19.48
C TYR A 147 12.88 13.61 19.91
N HIS A 148 13.81 14.56 20.00
CA HIS A 148 13.55 15.92 20.47
C HIS A 148 13.28 16.91 19.33
N ALA A 149 12.21 16.69 18.57
CA ALA A 149 11.78 17.60 17.50
C ALA A 149 10.55 18.41 17.86
N ALA A 150 10.11 19.27 16.93
CA ALA A 150 8.83 19.95 17.06
C ALA A 150 7.69 18.95 17.28
N MET A 151 6.75 19.32 18.15
CA MET A 151 5.56 18.52 18.44
C MET A 151 4.28 19.16 17.90
N TRP A 152 4.42 20.37 17.37
CA TRP A 152 3.43 21.12 16.60
C TRP A 152 4.17 22.17 15.77
N GLY A 153 3.68 22.45 14.57
CA GLY A 153 4.24 23.43 13.65
C GLY A 153 3.28 23.69 12.50
N ILE A 154 3.23 24.95 12.06
CA ILE A 154 2.46 25.39 10.89
C ILE A 154 3.33 26.31 10.02
N GLY A 155 3.09 26.27 8.72
CA GLY A 155 3.95 26.81 7.69
C GLY A 155 4.51 25.69 6.81
N GLY A 156 5.41 26.05 5.91
CA GLY A 156 6.18 25.12 5.12
C GLY A 156 6.16 25.42 3.63
N ASN A 157 6.99 24.66 2.92
CA ASN A 157 7.15 24.84 1.49
C ASN A 157 5.97 24.20 0.73
N SER A 158 5.07 25.04 0.19
CA SER A 158 3.94 24.60 -0.64
C SER A 158 4.36 23.87 -1.92
N GLU A 159 5.61 24.05 -2.35
CA GLU A 159 6.18 23.37 -3.51
C GLU A 159 6.77 22.00 -3.19
N SER A 160 6.94 21.65 -1.92
CA SER A 160 7.49 20.37 -1.49
C SER A 160 6.41 19.29 -1.33
N ALA A 161 6.79 18.05 -1.65
CA ALA A 161 6.01 16.88 -1.26
C ALA A 161 6.26 16.56 0.22
N PRO A 162 5.20 16.46 1.06
CA PRO A 162 5.37 16.14 2.46
C PRO A 162 5.80 14.67 2.66
N THR A 163 6.21 14.33 3.88
CA THR A 163 6.37 12.96 4.35
C THR A 163 5.17 12.58 5.22
N LEU A 164 4.99 11.28 5.50
CA LEU A 164 4.00 10.77 6.44
C LEU A 164 4.69 10.16 7.66
N ARG A 165 5.66 10.88 8.24
CA ARG A 165 6.51 10.33 9.29
C ARG A 165 5.80 10.42 10.64
N MET A 166 5.39 9.29 11.19
CA MET A 166 4.85 9.21 12.53
C MET A 166 5.98 8.97 13.52
N VAL A 167 6.02 9.78 14.58
CA VAL A 167 7.05 9.71 15.61
C VAL A 167 6.40 9.61 16.97
N LYS A 168 6.93 8.72 17.82
CA LYS A 168 6.54 8.63 19.22
C LYS A 168 7.42 9.55 20.06
N HIS A 169 6.79 10.48 20.78
CA HIS A 169 7.47 11.39 21.70
C HIS A 169 7.15 11.00 23.14
N GLU A 170 8.19 10.73 23.92
CA GLU A 170 8.12 10.34 25.34
C GLU A 170 9.05 11.22 26.18
N TRP A 171 8.54 11.78 27.28
CA TRP A 171 9.33 12.55 28.24
C TRP A 171 8.69 12.62 29.62
N ASP A 172 9.52 12.87 30.64
CA ASP A 172 9.07 13.16 32.00
C ASP A 172 9.12 14.67 32.28
N GLN A 173 8.05 15.22 32.83
CA GLN A 173 7.99 16.62 33.25
C GLN A 173 7.16 16.78 34.53
N ALA A 174 7.76 17.44 35.53
CA ALA A 174 7.14 17.75 36.81
C ALA A 174 6.49 16.53 37.52
N GLY A 175 7.13 15.36 37.40
CA GLY A 175 6.67 14.11 38.03
C GLY A 175 5.60 13.36 37.24
N ASN A 176 5.27 13.80 36.01
CA ASN A 176 4.36 13.10 35.10
C ASN A 176 5.15 12.60 33.88
N SER A 177 4.82 11.40 33.42
CA SER A 177 5.30 10.86 32.15
C SER A 177 4.28 11.15 31.06
N TYR A 178 4.75 11.70 29.94
CA TYR A 178 3.92 12.02 28.79
C TYR A 178 4.33 11.17 27.60
N GLU A 179 3.32 10.78 26.84
CA GLU A 179 3.45 10.06 25.58
C GLU A 179 2.49 10.71 24.58
N ILE A 180 2.99 10.95 23.37
CA ILE A 180 2.19 11.48 22.27
C ILE A 180 2.76 11.05 20.92
N MET A 181 1.87 10.85 19.96
CA MET A 181 2.23 10.52 18.58
C MET A 181 2.21 11.82 17.79
N VAL A 182 3.20 12.06 16.95
CA VAL A 182 3.28 13.30 16.17
C VAL A 182 3.51 12.94 14.71
N LEU A 183 2.68 13.49 13.83
CA LEU A 183 2.92 13.43 12.39
C LEU A 183 3.87 14.56 12.01
N HIS A 184 4.97 14.20 11.36
CA HIS A 184 5.98 15.08 10.78
C HIS A 184 5.88 15.00 9.26
N THR A 185 5.85 16.17 8.60
CA THR A 185 5.73 16.25 7.12
C THR A 185 7.05 16.49 6.40
N VAL A 186 8.18 16.43 7.11
CA VAL A 186 9.52 16.39 6.52
C VAL A 186 10.34 15.23 7.09
N THR A 187 11.51 14.97 6.50
CA THR A 187 12.47 13.98 7.00
C THR A 187 13.14 14.49 8.28
N SER A 188 13.71 13.58 9.08
CA SER A 188 14.38 13.94 10.35
C SER A 188 15.45 15.02 10.20
N ASP A 189 16.20 15.00 9.09
CA ASP A 189 17.30 15.94 8.83
C ASP A 189 16.82 17.34 8.43
N ASN A 190 15.53 17.46 8.09
CA ASN A 190 14.88 18.69 7.66
C ASN A 190 13.96 19.27 8.74
N GLU A 191 13.87 18.61 9.89
CA GLU A 191 13.00 18.99 11.00
C GLU A 191 13.80 19.75 12.06
N PRO A 192 13.36 20.94 12.51
CA PRO A 192 14.00 21.62 13.62
C PRO A 192 13.81 20.85 14.94
N GLY A 193 14.73 21.08 15.88
CA GLY A 193 14.53 20.65 17.26
C GLY A 193 13.35 21.39 17.92
N TRP A 194 12.87 20.86 19.04
CA TRP A 194 11.88 21.57 19.88
C TRP A 194 12.34 23.00 20.23
N ASP A 195 11.42 23.97 20.20
CA ASP A 195 11.72 25.42 20.34
C ASP A 195 12.79 25.91 19.33
N GLY A 196 12.96 25.22 18.21
CA GLY A 196 13.83 25.59 17.10
C GLY A 196 13.05 26.25 15.97
N CYS A 197 13.74 27.08 15.18
CA CYS A 197 13.26 27.46 13.84
C CYS A 197 14.08 26.69 12.80
N PRO A 198 13.49 26.32 11.65
CA PRO A 198 14.25 25.71 10.57
C PRO A 198 15.34 26.67 10.07
N THR A 199 16.49 26.12 9.75
CA THR A 199 17.62 26.84 9.13
C THR A 199 17.67 26.57 7.64
N SER A 200 18.43 27.36 6.87
CA SER A 200 18.51 27.19 5.39
C SER A 200 18.91 25.78 4.90
N ASN A 201 19.58 24.98 5.73
CA ASN A 201 19.93 23.59 5.44
C ASN A 201 18.86 22.56 5.86
N MET A 202 17.77 23.00 6.49
CA MET A 202 16.62 22.19 6.90
C MET A 202 15.40 22.65 6.09
N ASN A 203 14.94 21.84 5.14
CA ASN A 203 13.82 22.17 4.26
C ASN A 203 13.95 23.55 3.56
N GLY A 204 15.18 23.97 3.24
CA GLY A 204 15.44 25.29 2.64
C GLY A 204 15.16 26.49 3.56
N GLY A 205 14.94 26.26 4.86
CA GLY A 205 14.53 27.27 5.84
C GLY A 205 13.01 27.42 5.97
N TYR A 206 12.21 26.67 5.23
CA TYR A 206 10.76 26.62 5.40
C TYR A 206 10.37 25.72 6.58
N GLY A 207 9.24 26.04 7.21
CA GLY A 207 8.65 25.20 8.25
C GLY A 207 8.14 23.86 7.73
N SER A 208 7.41 23.15 8.57
CA SER A 208 6.65 21.98 8.15
C SER A 208 5.33 21.93 8.92
N LEU A 209 4.34 21.25 8.36
CA LEU A 209 3.13 20.94 9.08
C LEU A 209 3.43 19.79 10.05
N VAL A 210 3.29 20.05 11.35
CA VAL A 210 3.53 19.08 12.43
C VAL A 210 2.34 19.13 13.36
N PHE A 211 1.75 17.98 13.68
CA PHE A 211 0.60 17.96 14.59
C PHE A 211 0.50 16.68 15.41
N PRO A 212 -0.05 16.80 16.64
CA PRO A 212 -0.15 15.70 17.57
C PRO A 212 -1.40 14.84 17.36
N CYS A 213 -1.23 13.55 17.62
CA CYS A 213 -2.26 12.55 17.84
C CYS A 213 -2.05 11.87 19.20
N ARG A 214 -3.12 11.39 19.80
CA ARG A 214 -3.06 10.55 21.00
C ARG A 214 -2.53 9.17 20.66
N THR A 215 -1.96 8.48 21.63
CA THR A 215 -1.56 7.06 21.53
C THR A 215 -2.70 6.14 21.98
N THR A 216 -2.84 4.96 21.36
CA THR A 216 -3.74 3.92 21.88
C THR A 216 -3.31 3.37 23.24
N ALA A 217 -2.04 3.52 23.63
CA ALA A 217 -1.56 3.06 24.94
C ALA A 217 -2.13 3.86 26.11
N ASN A 218 -2.49 5.14 25.89
CA ASN A 218 -2.94 6.06 26.92
C ASN A 218 -4.19 6.84 26.49
N ILE A 219 -5.23 6.12 26.06
CA ILE A 219 -6.51 6.69 25.64
C ILE A 219 -7.59 6.53 26.73
N THR A 220 -8.41 7.57 26.93
CA THR A 220 -9.56 7.52 27.86
C THR A 220 -10.75 6.77 27.26
N ALA A 221 -11.70 6.36 28.10
CA ALA A 221 -12.94 5.73 27.64
C ALA A 221 -13.75 6.65 26.70
N GLU A 222 -13.86 7.93 27.05
CA GLU A 222 -14.54 8.94 26.23
C GLU A 222 -13.90 9.08 24.85
N ASN A 223 -12.56 9.17 24.79
CA ASN A 223 -11.83 9.26 23.53
C ASN A 223 -12.04 8.01 22.68
N LYS A 224 -12.12 6.84 23.31
CA LYS A 224 -12.38 5.57 22.64
C LYS A 224 -13.80 5.49 22.06
N GLU A 225 -14.79 6.08 22.72
CA GLU A 225 -16.16 6.19 22.20
C GLU A 225 -16.25 7.14 21.00
N GLN A 226 -15.39 8.17 20.95
CA GLN A 226 -15.32 9.12 19.85
C GLN A 226 -14.41 8.69 18.69
N MET A 227 -13.61 7.63 18.89
CA MET A 227 -12.64 7.14 17.92
C MET A 227 -13.35 6.51 16.72
N LYS A 228 -13.03 6.97 15.50
CA LYS A 228 -13.64 6.50 14.25
C LYS A 228 -12.57 5.91 13.32
N ASP A 229 -12.90 4.78 12.71
CA ASP A 229 -12.10 4.23 11.62
C ASP A 229 -12.15 5.17 10.41
N VAL A 230 -11.02 5.31 9.74
CA VAL A 230 -10.90 6.17 8.57
C VAL A 230 -11.53 5.49 7.37
N THR A 231 -12.45 6.20 6.72
CA THR A 231 -12.99 5.80 5.41
C THR A 231 -12.34 6.64 4.33
N GLY A 232 -11.67 5.99 3.40
CA GLY A 232 -11.02 6.66 2.28
C GLY A 232 -11.97 7.50 1.45
N SER A 233 -11.51 8.66 1.00
CA SER A 233 -12.32 9.58 0.22
C SER A 233 -12.54 9.09 -1.23
N PRO A 234 -13.74 9.28 -1.81
CA PRO A 234 -14.01 8.86 -3.18
C PRO A 234 -13.05 9.50 -4.20
N TRP A 235 -12.68 10.76 -3.99
CA TRP A 235 -11.87 11.51 -4.94
C TRP A 235 -10.45 10.95 -5.12
N VAL A 236 -9.83 10.40 -4.05
CA VAL A 236 -8.51 9.76 -4.17
C VAL A 236 -8.63 8.52 -5.06
N SER A 237 -9.66 7.71 -4.85
CA SER A 237 -9.92 6.53 -5.68
C SER A 237 -10.16 6.91 -7.15
N GLU A 238 -10.96 7.95 -7.39
CA GLU A 238 -11.23 8.47 -8.74
C GLU A 238 -9.96 8.97 -9.42
N TRP A 239 -9.13 9.73 -8.70
CA TRP A 239 -7.84 10.20 -9.20
C TRP A 239 -6.92 9.02 -9.56
N LEU A 240 -6.77 8.04 -8.67
CA LEU A 240 -5.90 6.89 -8.90
C LEU A 240 -6.30 6.11 -10.16
N VAL A 241 -7.60 5.91 -10.36
CA VAL A 241 -8.13 5.24 -11.56
C VAL A 241 -7.93 6.10 -12.80
N ALA A 242 -8.22 7.41 -12.72
CA ALA A 242 -8.11 8.31 -13.87
C ALA A 242 -6.67 8.40 -14.39
N ASP A 243 -5.69 8.50 -13.49
CA ASP A 243 -4.29 8.74 -13.86
C ASP A 243 -3.47 7.46 -14.03
N TYR A 244 -3.80 6.36 -13.33
CA TYR A 244 -2.89 5.20 -13.23
C TYR A 244 -3.50 3.86 -13.63
N LYS A 245 -4.75 3.80 -14.11
CA LYS A 245 -5.38 2.52 -14.52
C LYS A 245 -4.59 1.72 -15.56
N ASP A 246 -3.87 2.40 -16.44
CA ASP A 246 -3.09 1.74 -17.50
C ASP A 246 -1.67 1.37 -17.05
N THR A 247 -1.04 2.20 -16.21
CA THR A 247 0.36 2.02 -15.78
C THR A 247 0.47 1.18 -14.50
N ALA A 248 -0.50 1.27 -13.61
CA ALA A 248 -0.54 0.58 -12.33
C ALA A 248 -1.59 -0.54 -12.27
N ARG A 249 -2.01 -1.04 -13.43
CA ARG A 249 -2.99 -2.13 -13.51
C ARG A 249 -2.48 -3.36 -12.76
N ALA A 250 -3.33 -3.91 -11.90
CA ALA A 250 -3.10 -5.22 -11.33
C ALA A 250 -2.99 -6.24 -12.47
N ASP A 251 -1.95 -7.07 -12.42
CA ASP A 251 -1.88 -8.18 -13.35
C ASP A 251 -3.10 -9.05 -13.07
N SER A 252 -3.96 -9.23 -14.08
CA SER A 252 -5.02 -10.22 -13.95
C SER A 252 -4.34 -11.52 -13.56
N SER A 253 -4.80 -12.19 -12.51
CA SER A 253 -4.41 -13.55 -12.14
C SER A 253 -4.83 -14.53 -13.24
N GLY A 254 -4.26 -14.35 -14.42
CA GLY A 254 -4.40 -15.15 -15.60
C GLY A 254 -3.23 -16.10 -15.58
N PHE A 255 -3.50 -17.35 -15.23
CA PHE A 255 -2.65 -18.49 -15.55
C PHE A 255 -1.84 -18.21 -16.83
N ASN A 256 -0.51 -18.22 -16.72
CA ASN A 256 0.37 -17.89 -17.83
C ASN A 256 0.06 -18.86 -18.98
N LYS A 257 -0.52 -18.37 -20.08
CA LYS A 257 -0.94 -19.22 -21.22
C LYS A 257 0.23 -20.03 -21.80
N LEU A 258 1.47 -19.60 -21.56
CA LEU A 258 2.68 -20.34 -21.94
C LEU A 258 2.79 -21.70 -21.22
N LEU A 259 2.20 -21.84 -20.03
CA LEU A 259 2.14 -23.11 -19.27
C LEU A 259 1.13 -24.11 -19.85
N LEU A 260 0.20 -23.68 -20.72
CA LEU A 260 -0.70 -24.61 -21.43
C LEU A 260 0.02 -25.35 -22.57
N VAL A 261 1.04 -24.74 -23.17
CA VAL A 261 1.81 -25.34 -24.27
C VAL A 261 2.40 -26.71 -23.90
N PRO A 262 3.13 -26.88 -22.78
CA PRO A 262 3.65 -28.19 -22.39
C PRO A 262 2.56 -29.17 -21.99
N ILE A 263 1.45 -28.72 -21.39
CA ILE A 263 0.32 -29.58 -20.99
C ILE A 263 -0.39 -30.16 -22.23
N ILE A 264 -0.66 -29.33 -23.23
CA ILE A 264 -1.31 -29.75 -24.48
C ILE A 264 -0.40 -30.69 -25.26
N LEU A 265 0.90 -30.37 -25.37
CA LEU A 265 1.88 -31.25 -26.02
C LEU A 265 1.98 -32.61 -25.32
N GLY A 266 2.01 -32.63 -23.98
CA GLY A 266 2.01 -33.86 -23.19
C GLY A 266 0.77 -34.73 -23.45
N ALA A 267 -0.43 -34.13 -23.47
CA ALA A 267 -1.67 -34.84 -23.74
C ALA A 267 -1.71 -35.45 -25.15
N LEU A 268 -1.22 -34.71 -26.17
CA LEU A 268 -1.17 -35.20 -27.55
C LEU A 268 -0.23 -36.39 -27.72
N VAL A 269 0.92 -36.40 -27.04
CA VAL A 269 1.85 -37.53 -27.04
C VAL A 269 1.21 -38.76 -26.40
N ILE A 270 0.54 -38.60 -25.25
CA ILE A 270 -0.14 -39.70 -24.57
C ILE A 270 -1.26 -40.29 -25.45
N LEU A 271 -2.10 -39.45 -26.06
CA LEU A 271 -3.16 -39.90 -26.96
C LEU A 271 -2.60 -40.62 -28.19
N SER A 272 -1.49 -40.14 -28.74
CA SER A 272 -0.80 -40.79 -29.87
C SER A 272 -0.27 -42.17 -29.49
N LEU A 273 0.35 -42.30 -28.31
CA LEU A 273 0.84 -43.58 -27.79
C LEU A 273 -0.31 -44.57 -27.53
N ILE A 274 -1.42 -44.11 -26.96
CA ILE A 274 -2.62 -44.93 -26.75
C ILE A 274 -3.15 -45.42 -28.11
N GLY A 275 -3.28 -44.52 -29.09
CA GLY A 275 -3.70 -44.87 -30.45
C GLY A 275 -2.78 -45.90 -31.11
N LEU A 276 -1.47 -45.76 -30.94
CA LEU A 276 -0.46 -46.68 -31.47
C LEU A 276 -0.56 -48.07 -30.82
N VAL A 277 -0.79 -48.14 -29.51
CA VAL A 277 -1.03 -49.40 -28.79
C VAL A 277 -2.29 -50.09 -29.29
N PHE A 278 -3.40 -49.34 -29.45
CA PHE A 278 -4.65 -49.89 -29.99
C PHE A 278 -4.48 -50.37 -31.44
N TYR A 279 -3.78 -49.61 -32.28
CA TYR A 279 -3.49 -49.99 -33.65
C TYR A 279 -2.63 -51.26 -33.73
N CYS A 280 -1.56 -51.35 -32.93
CA CYS A 280 -0.71 -52.53 -32.84
C CYS A 280 -1.47 -53.76 -32.33
N LYS A 281 -2.35 -53.61 -31.32
CA LYS A 281 -3.21 -54.69 -30.85
C LYS A 281 -4.18 -55.16 -31.94
N LYS A 282 -4.85 -54.25 -32.64
CA LYS A 282 -5.76 -54.58 -33.75
C LYS A 282 -5.03 -55.30 -34.88
N LYS A 283 -3.84 -54.82 -35.27
CA LYS A 283 -3.03 -55.44 -36.33
C LYS A 283 -2.53 -56.84 -35.93
N ARG A 284 -2.17 -57.05 -34.66
CA ARG A 284 -1.81 -58.38 -34.14
C ARG A 284 -2.99 -59.34 -34.15
N GLN A 285 -4.18 -58.89 -33.72
CA GLN A 285 -5.40 -59.71 -33.77
C GLN A 285 -5.80 -60.08 -35.21
N GLN A 286 -5.66 -59.15 -36.15
CA GLN A 286 -5.90 -59.43 -37.57
C GLN A 286 -4.91 -60.46 -38.11
N ARG A 287 -3.62 -60.34 -37.79
CA ARG A 287 -2.61 -61.34 -38.19
C ARG A 287 -2.89 -62.73 -37.65
N SER A 288 -3.25 -62.86 -36.37
CA SER A 288 -3.60 -64.15 -35.78
C SER A 288 -4.87 -64.77 -36.39
N LEU A 289 -5.82 -63.96 -36.85
CA LEU A 289 -7.02 -64.44 -37.55
C LEU A 289 -6.67 -64.96 -38.95
N THR A 290 -5.84 -64.25 -39.71
CA THR A 290 -5.36 -64.73 -41.01
C THR A 290 -4.51 -66.00 -40.88
N GLU A 291 -3.62 -66.10 -39.88
CA GLU A 291 -2.82 -67.32 -39.64
C GLU A 291 -3.71 -68.52 -39.22
N TYR A 292 -4.82 -68.26 -38.51
CA TYR A 292 -5.79 -69.29 -38.15
C TYR A 292 -6.65 -69.75 -39.34
N GLU A 293 -7.10 -68.82 -40.20
CA GLU A 293 -7.81 -69.16 -41.44
C GLU A 293 -6.92 -69.98 -42.40
N GLU A 294 -5.64 -69.61 -42.54
CA GLU A 294 -4.68 -70.33 -43.39
C GLU A 294 -4.40 -71.74 -42.86
N SER A 295 -4.31 -71.91 -41.53
CA SER A 295 -4.20 -73.22 -40.89
C SER A 295 -5.48 -74.06 -40.99
N SER A 296 -6.67 -73.44 -41.00
CA SER A 296 -7.96 -74.16 -41.09
C SER A 296 -8.28 -74.64 -42.49
N THR A 297 -7.70 -74.05 -43.54
CA THR A 297 -7.87 -74.50 -44.94
C THR A 297 -6.91 -75.61 -45.38
N GLY A 298 -5.96 -76.00 -44.53
CA GLY A 298 -4.91 -76.97 -44.84
C GLY A 298 -5.22 -78.45 -44.54
N GLU A 299 -6.29 -78.79 -43.82
CA GLU A 299 -6.64 -80.19 -43.54
C GLU A 299 -7.81 -80.67 -44.43
N THR A 300 -7.46 -81.30 -45.55
CA THR A 300 -8.39 -82.15 -46.31
C THR A 300 -8.24 -83.60 -45.82
N PRO A 301 -9.30 -84.32 -45.45
CA PRO A 301 -9.19 -85.69 -44.93
C PRO A 301 -8.97 -86.67 -46.08
N THR A 302 -7.84 -87.39 -46.06
CA THR A 302 -7.57 -88.50 -46.98
C THR A 302 -8.44 -89.70 -46.59
N ILE A 303 -9.57 -89.88 -47.29
CA ILE A 303 -10.35 -91.12 -47.27
C ILE A 303 -9.61 -92.15 -48.14
N LEU A 304 -9.09 -93.20 -47.50
CA LEU A 304 -8.48 -94.35 -48.16
C LEU A 304 -9.62 -95.32 -48.51
N HIS A 305 -10.05 -95.31 -49.76
CA HIS A 305 -11.07 -96.23 -50.25
C HIS A 305 -10.42 -97.45 -50.89
N ASP A 306 -10.71 -98.60 -50.29
CA ASP A 306 -10.36 -99.95 -50.74
C ASP A 306 -11.03 -100.25 -52.09
N GLY A 307 -10.30 -100.91 -52.99
CA GLY A 307 -10.67 -101.11 -54.39
C GLY A 307 -10.19 -102.47 -54.91
N LEU A 308 -11.09 -103.44 -54.83
CA LEU A 308 -10.98 -104.83 -55.24
C LEU A 308 -11.27 -104.95 -56.76
N VAL A 309 -10.38 -105.56 -57.54
CA VAL A 309 -10.68 -106.07 -58.90
C VAL A 309 -10.03 -107.44 -59.08
N GLN A 310 -10.87 -108.42 -59.46
CA GLN A 310 -10.59 -109.81 -59.82
C GLN A 310 -9.97 -109.98 -61.22
N LEU A 311 -9.37 -111.17 -61.41
CA LEU A 311 -9.14 -112.00 -62.63
C LEU A 311 -7.64 -112.36 -62.70
N SER A 312 -7.19 -113.62 -62.65
CA SER A 312 -7.73 -114.91 -63.12
C SER A 312 -7.33 -116.07 -62.22
#